data_AF-A0A944G313-F1
#
_entry.id   AF-A0A944G313-F1
#
_cell.length_a   1.000
_cell.length_b   1.000
_cell.length_c   1.000
_cell.angle_alpha   90.00
_cell.angle_beta   90.00
_cell.angle_gamma   90.00
#
_symmetry.space_group_name_H-M   'P 1'
#
loop_
_entity.id
_entity.type
_entity.pdbx_description
1 polymer ?
#
loop_
_entity_poly.entity_id
_entity_poly.type
_entity_poly.pdbx_seq_one_letter_code
_entity_poly.pdbx_strand_id
1 'polypeptide(L)'
;MKKILFFLAVILPLFSYAQYSFGKIELNKESKQSPFCYKIGSKDSLHIAPCKQNGVQQLSIGNLICKAENQDEHLDYEIFANHKDKKAFVLVSRTTDNLCVGCSLYLFENRNVKDCGLLPVAAYTKDQSGRMNYNSILPHLSIVKVSNRYILSFETPLIVLFPMQEQEEILSGRDIFFTFDKDGLQMNK
;
A
#
# COMPACT_ATOMS: atom_id res chain seq x y z
N MET A 1 11.61 14.27 -41.12
CA MET A 1 11.21 14.91 -39.84
C MET A 1 9.84 14.48 -39.29
N LYS A 2 9.10 13.53 -39.89
CA LYS A 2 7.79 13.06 -39.37
C LYS A 2 7.87 12.01 -38.24
N LYS A 3 8.96 11.23 -38.16
CA LYS A 3 9.13 10.15 -37.16
C LYS A 3 9.42 10.67 -35.74
N ILE A 4 10.09 11.82 -35.61
CA ILE A 4 10.42 12.43 -34.31
C ILE A 4 9.16 12.97 -33.62
N LEU A 5 8.22 13.53 -34.40
CA LEU A 5 6.94 14.03 -33.88
C LEU A 5 6.06 12.89 -33.32
N PHE A 6 6.11 11.71 -33.95
CA PHE A 6 5.34 10.54 -33.53
C PHE A 6 5.86 9.97 -32.20
N PHE A 7 7.19 9.96 -32.00
CA PHE A 7 7.78 9.55 -30.72
C PHE A 7 7.45 10.52 -29.58
N LEU A 8 7.48 11.84 -29.82
CA LEU A 8 7.06 12.81 -28.80
C LEU A 8 5.60 12.64 -28.39
N ALA A 9 4.71 12.33 -29.34
CA ALA A 9 3.27 12.19 -29.06
C ALA A 9 2.93 10.97 -28.18
N VAL A 10 3.72 9.89 -28.24
CA VAL A 10 3.52 8.69 -27.39
C VAL A 10 4.12 8.88 -25.99
N ILE A 11 5.19 9.68 -25.89
CA ILE A 11 5.92 9.90 -24.63
C ILE A 11 5.23 10.94 -23.73
N LEU A 12 4.61 11.98 -24.30
CA LEU A 12 3.90 13.02 -23.55
C LEU A 12 2.76 12.53 -22.63
N PRO A 13 1.87 11.60 -23.04
CA PRO A 13 0.84 11.09 -22.14
C PRO A 13 1.42 10.27 -20.98
N LEU A 14 2.49 9.49 -21.22
CA LEU A 14 3.15 8.69 -20.17
C LEU A 14 3.70 9.58 -19.05
N PHE A 15 4.28 10.73 -19.38
CA PHE A 15 4.75 11.69 -18.38
C PHE A 15 3.61 12.35 -17.60
N SER A 16 2.42 12.49 -18.19
CA SER A 16 1.25 13.04 -17.49
C SER A 16 0.69 12.03 -16.49
N TYR A 17 0.59 10.75 -16.84
CA TYR A 17 0.14 9.70 -15.91
C TYR A 17 1.09 9.52 -14.71
N ALA A 18 2.41 9.62 -14.92
CA ALA A 18 3.41 9.53 -13.85
C ALA A 18 3.25 10.62 -12.77
N GLN A 19 2.66 11.78 -13.12
CA GLN A 19 2.43 12.85 -12.14
C GLN A 19 1.27 12.56 -11.17
N TYR A 20 0.35 11.69 -11.56
CA TYR A 20 -0.82 11.32 -10.77
C TYR A 20 -0.66 9.98 -10.06
N SER A 21 0.28 9.14 -10.50
CA SER A 21 0.62 7.90 -9.81
C SER A 21 1.44 8.16 -8.55
N PHE A 22 1.22 7.35 -7.53
CA PHE A 22 2.11 7.23 -6.38
C PHE A 22 3.04 6.06 -6.64
N GLY A 23 4.33 6.36 -6.81
CA GLY A 23 5.35 5.34 -7.05
C GLY A 23 5.73 4.68 -5.74
N LYS A 24 5.90 3.35 -5.77
CA LYS A 24 6.48 2.60 -4.66
C LYS A 24 7.90 3.11 -4.37
N ILE A 25 8.18 3.48 -3.13
CA ILE A 25 9.54 3.81 -2.68
C ILE A 25 10.18 2.55 -2.13
N GLU A 26 11.19 2.04 -2.82
CA GLU A 26 11.98 0.94 -2.29
C GLU A 26 12.90 1.43 -1.18
N LEU A 27 12.91 0.70 -0.06
CA LEU A 27 13.94 0.87 0.95
C LEU A 27 15.29 0.52 0.33
N ASN A 28 16.24 1.46 0.35
CA ASN A 28 17.61 1.13 0.01
C ASN A 28 18.21 0.27 1.14
N LYS A 29 18.13 -1.06 0.96
CA LYS A 29 18.46 -2.10 1.97
C LYS A 29 19.91 -2.07 2.46
N GLU A 30 20.78 -1.27 1.84
CA GLU A 30 22.16 -1.06 2.31
C GLU A 30 22.22 -0.24 3.62
N SER A 31 21.20 0.58 3.88
CA SER A 31 20.99 1.29 5.15
C SER A 31 20.38 0.33 6.18
N LYS A 32 21.21 -0.49 6.84
CA LYS A 32 20.78 -1.46 7.86
C LYS A 32 20.39 -0.85 9.22
N GLN A 33 20.44 0.47 9.40
CA GLN A 33 20.12 1.11 10.67
C GLN A 33 18.72 1.71 10.67
N SER A 34 17.86 1.15 11.51
CA SER A 34 16.59 1.75 11.92
C SER A 34 16.85 2.98 12.80
N PRO A 35 16.08 4.08 12.71
CA PRO A 35 14.88 4.25 11.87
C PRO A 35 15.20 4.40 10.38
N PHE A 36 14.36 3.80 9.53
CA PHE A 36 14.44 3.97 8.09
C PHE A 36 13.85 5.32 7.68
N CYS A 37 14.58 6.09 6.87
CA CYS A 37 14.17 7.40 6.41
C CYS A 37 13.78 7.38 4.93
N TYR A 38 12.54 7.73 4.65
CA TYR A 38 11.98 7.82 3.30
C TYR A 38 11.80 9.29 2.93
N LYS A 39 12.49 9.76 1.88
CA LYS A 39 12.33 11.13 1.38
C LYS A 39 11.03 11.21 0.58
N ILE A 40 10.08 12.02 1.05
CA ILE A 40 8.80 12.26 0.37
C ILE A 40 8.86 13.55 -0.45
N GLY A 41 9.65 14.53 -0.01
CA GLY A 41 9.92 15.76 -0.76
C GLY A 41 11.29 16.33 -0.39
N SER A 42 11.62 17.53 -0.88
CA SER A 42 12.90 18.18 -0.59
C SER A 42 13.12 18.50 0.89
N LYS A 43 12.04 18.68 1.65
CA LYS A 43 12.06 19.01 3.09
C LYS A 43 11.19 18.10 3.95
N ASP A 44 10.59 17.07 3.34
CA ASP A 44 9.63 16.19 3.98
C ASP A 44 10.15 14.75 3.93
N SER A 45 10.31 14.15 5.10
CA SER A 45 10.71 12.76 5.26
C SER A 45 9.74 12.04 6.18
N LEU A 46 9.53 10.76 5.89
CA LEU A 46 8.81 9.84 6.72
C LEU A 46 9.81 8.89 7.37
N HIS A 47 9.73 8.74 8.69
CA HIS A 47 10.55 7.80 9.43
C HIS A 47 9.70 6.59 9.83
N ILE A 48 10.21 5.39 9.52
CA ILE A 48 9.62 4.14 9.97
C ILE A 48 10.65 3.36 10.78
N ALA A 49 10.31 3.01 12.02
CA ALA A 49 11.18 2.26 12.91
C ALA A 49 10.49 0.95 13.33
N PRO A 50 10.95 -0.21 12.83
CA PRO A 50 10.55 -1.47 13.43
C PRO A 50 11.13 -1.62 14.83
N CYS A 51 10.33 -2.09 15.77
CA CYS A 51 10.76 -2.50 17.09
C CYS A 51 9.97 -3.74 17.56
N LYS A 52 10.43 -4.35 18.65
CA LYS A 52 9.71 -5.43 19.34
C LYS A 52 9.57 -5.08 20.81
N GLN A 53 8.38 -5.27 21.36
CA GLN A 53 8.12 -5.12 22.80
C GLN A 53 7.44 -6.40 23.29
N ASN A 54 8.03 -7.06 24.28
CA ASN A 54 7.53 -8.34 24.81
C ASN A 54 7.29 -9.41 23.73
N GLY A 55 8.17 -9.47 22.74
CA GLY A 55 8.07 -10.40 21.60
C GLY A 55 7.14 -9.96 20.47
N VAL A 56 6.21 -9.03 20.73
CA VAL A 56 5.25 -8.52 19.75
C VAL A 56 5.91 -7.47 18.86
N GLN A 57 5.74 -7.62 17.54
CA GLN A 57 6.27 -6.66 16.56
C GLN A 57 5.48 -5.35 16.59
N GLN A 58 6.20 -4.24 16.46
CA GLN A 58 5.64 -2.92 16.31
C GLN A 58 6.36 -2.15 15.19
N LEU A 59 5.63 -1.25 14.55
CA LEU A 59 6.16 -0.28 13.59
C LEU A 59 5.82 1.11 14.09
N SER A 60 6.83 1.92 14.41
CA SER A 60 6.64 3.36 14.57
C SER A 60 6.64 4.02 13.19
N ILE A 61 5.60 4.78 12.87
CA ILE A 61 5.39 5.44 11.58
C ILE A 61 5.10 6.91 11.85
N GLY A 62 6.13 7.75 11.79
CA GLY A 62 6.03 9.15 12.21
C GLY A 62 5.58 9.27 13.67
N ASN A 63 4.36 9.77 13.89
CA ASN A 63 3.74 9.93 15.21
C ASN A 63 2.82 8.76 15.63
N LEU A 64 2.66 7.72 14.79
CA LEU A 64 1.80 6.56 15.06
C LEU A 64 2.62 5.32 15.41
N ILE A 65 2.02 4.40 16.15
CA ILE A 65 2.58 3.07 16.45
C ILE A 65 1.57 2.01 16.01
N CYS A 66 1.96 1.20 15.03
CA CYS A 66 1.22 0.00 14.63
C CYS A 66 1.75 -1.20 15.42
N LYS A 67 0.86 -2.06 15.90
CA LYS A 67 1.22 -3.26 16.67
C LYS A 67 0.60 -4.50 16.04
N ALA A 68 1.37 -5.59 16.02
CA ALA A 68 0.81 -6.93 15.91
C ALA A 68 -0.06 -7.22 17.14
N GLU A 69 -1.07 -8.08 17.00
CA GLU A 69 -1.96 -8.47 18.11
C GLU A 69 -1.32 -9.53 19.00
N ASN A 70 -0.44 -10.35 18.43
CA ASN A 70 0.23 -11.44 19.13
C ASN A 70 1.66 -11.65 18.60
N GLN A 71 2.35 -12.67 19.11
CA GLN A 71 3.76 -12.95 18.79
C GLN A 71 3.95 -13.71 17.46
N ASP A 72 2.90 -14.36 16.97
CA ASP A 72 2.91 -15.15 15.73
C ASP A 72 2.62 -14.28 14.49
N GLU A 73 2.27 -13.01 14.73
CA GLU A 73 1.99 -12.05 13.69
C GLU A 73 3.21 -11.20 13.33
N HIS A 74 3.31 -10.94 12.03
CA HIS A 74 4.27 -10.09 11.40
C HIS A 74 3.60 -8.85 10.82
N LEU A 75 4.28 -7.72 10.95
CA LEU A 75 3.93 -6.46 10.31
C LEU A 75 4.87 -6.22 9.14
N ASP A 76 4.32 -6.30 7.94
CA ASP A 76 4.97 -5.88 6.71
C ASP A 76 4.39 -4.56 6.24
N TYR A 77 5.17 -3.78 5.50
CA TYR A 77 4.69 -2.50 5.01
C TYR A 77 5.27 -2.13 3.65
N GLU A 78 4.51 -1.34 2.91
CA GLU A 78 4.93 -0.70 1.65
C GLU A 78 4.59 0.78 1.68
N ILE A 79 5.41 1.58 1.01
CA ILE A 79 5.24 3.04 0.92
C ILE A 79 5.10 3.44 -0.53
N PHE A 80 4.02 4.14 -0.83
CA PHE A 80 3.73 4.72 -2.14
C PHE A 80 3.74 6.23 -2.00
N ALA A 81 4.60 6.93 -2.74
CA ALA A 81 4.75 8.37 -2.61
C ALA A 81 4.64 9.10 -3.93
N ASN A 82 4.27 10.37 -3.83
CA ASN A 82 4.31 11.30 -4.94
C ASN A 82 5.02 12.58 -4.48
N HIS A 83 6.22 12.81 -5.03
CA HIS A 83 7.06 13.94 -4.65
C HIS A 83 6.44 15.30 -4.98
N LYS A 84 5.62 15.39 -6.03
CA LYS A 84 4.93 16.62 -6.44
C LYS A 84 3.85 17.00 -5.44
N ASP A 85 3.09 16.02 -4.98
CA ASP A 85 2.03 16.19 -3.98
C ASP A 85 2.58 16.28 -2.54
N LYS A 86 3.84 15.87 -2.31
CA LYS A 86 4.46 15.77 -0.97
C LYS A 86 3.66 14.89 -0.01
N LYS A 87 3.06 13.83 -0.57
CA LYS A 87 2.26 12.86 0.16
C LYS A 87 2.82 11.46 -0.01
N ALA A 88 2.60 10.63 1.00
CA ALA A 88 2.88 9.21 0.92
C ALA A 88 1.78 8.39 1.60
N PHE A 89 1.36 7.32 0.95
CA PHE A 89 0.57 6.27 1.57
C PHE A 89 1.50 5.23 2.15
N VAL A 90 1.23 4.83 3.38
CA VAL A 90 1.90 3.70 4.04
C VAL A 90 0.85 2.64 4.24
N LEU A 91 1.03 1.48 3.62
CA LEU A 91 0.18 0.33 3.85
C LEU A 91 0.91 -0.63 4.76
N VAL A 92 0.23 -1.08 5.82
CA VAL A 92 0.77 -2.03 6.78
C VAL A 92 -0.10 -3.27 6.74
N SER A 93 0.44 -4.38 6.25
CA SER A 93 -0.20 -5.68 6.35
C SER A 93 0.17 -6.34 7.65
N ARG A 94 -0.82 -7.02 8.23
CA ARG A 94 -0.62 -7.96 9.32
C ARG A 94 -0.77 -9.37 8.76
N THR A 95 0.26 -10.17 8.93
CA THR A 95 0.35 -11.52 8.38
C THR A 95 0.76 -12.50 9.46
N THR A 96 0.26 -13.72 9.41
CA THR A 96 0.90 -14.88 10.04
C THR A 96 1.58 -15.72 8.95
N ASP A 97 2.22 -16.83 9.31
CA ASP A 97 2.91 -17.72 8.36
C ASP A 97 2.05 -18.16 7.15
N ASN A 98 0.71 -18.18 7.27
CA ASN A 98 -0.17 -18.67 6.21
C ASN A 98 -1.38 -17.76 5.91
N LEU A 99 -1.48 -16.59 6.55
CA LEU A 99 -2.70 -15.78 6.50
C LEU A 99 -2.41 -14.28 6.56
N CYS A 100 -2.85 -13.54 5.55
CA CYS A 100 -3.03 -12.09 5.59
C CYS A 100 -4.51 -11.77 5.76
N VAL A 101 -4.85 -10.95 6.76
CA VAL A 101 -6.24 -10.54 7.05
C VAL A 101 -6.60 -9.15 6.51
N GLY A 102 -5.65 -8.46 5.88
CA GLY A 102 -5.85 -7.13 5.30
C GLY A 102 -4.63 -6.24 5.44
N CYS A 103 -4.80 -4.96 5.10
CA CYS A 103 -3.81 -3.92 5.37
C CYS A 103 -4.44 -2.62 5.84
N SER A 104 -3.84 -2.02 6.87
CA SER A 104 -4.17 -0.66 7.32
C SER A 104 -3.56 0.35 6.37
N LEU A 105 -4.33 1.38 6.02
CA LEU A 105 -3.90 2.48 5.17
C LEU A 105 -3.63 3.72 6.03
N TYR A 106 -2.42 4.25 5.93
CA TYR A 106 -2.04 5.52 6.53
C TYR A 106 -1.64 6.54 5.47
N LEU A 107 -1.92 7.81 5.70
CA LEU A 107 -1.45 8.92 4.86
C LEU A 107 -0.48 9.80 5.64
N PHE A 108 0.71 9.97 5.09
CA PHE A 108 1.63 11.03 5.46
C PHE A 108 1.35 12.29 4.61
N GLU A 109 1.01 13.38 5.28
CA GLU A 109 0.79 14.68 4.68
C GLU A 109 1.12 15.77 5.71
N ASN A 110 1.78 16.86 5.28
CA ASN A 110 2.14 17.98 6.16
C ASN A 110 2.88 17.54 7.45
N ARG A 111 3.80 16.57 7.32
CA ARG A 111 4.62 16.01 8.42
C ARG A 111 3.83 15.27 9.50
N ASN A 112 2.57 14.96 9.25
CA ASN A 112 1.73 14.16 10.13
C ASN A 112 1.31 12.88 9.43
N VAL A 113 1.18 11.80 10.19
CA VAL A 113 0.61 10.54 9.72
C VAL A 113 -0.81 10.42 10.27
N LYS A 114 -1.77 10.15 9.40
CA LYS A 114 -3.17 9.89 9.75
C LYS A 114 -3.57 8.48 9.36
N ASP A 115 -4.36 7.83 10.22
CA ASP A 115 -5.08 6.61 9.89
C ASP A 115 -6.21 6.91 8.91
N CYS A 116 -6.27 6.16 7.82
CA CYS A 116 -7.27 6.31 6.75
C CYS A 116 -8.26 5.14 6.72
N GLY A 117 -8.06 4.10 7.53
CA GLY A 117 -8.92 2.92 7.59
C GLY A 117 -8.24 1.64 7.11
N LEU A 118 -9.04 0.59 6.99
CA LEU A 118 -8.61 -0.76 6.65
C LEU A 118 -9.00 -1.11 5.20
N LEU A 119 -8.09 -1.75 4.48
CA LEU A 119 -8.37 -2.52 3.28
C LEU A 119 -8.50 -3.99 3.70
N PRO A 120 -9.73 -4.53 3.88
CA PRO A 120 -9.94 -5.89 4.34
C PRO A 120 -9.78 -6.88 3.17
N VAL A 121 -8.59 -6.90 2.56
CA VAL A 121 -8.32 -7.65 1.33
C VAL A 121 -7.00 -8.42 1.42
N ALA A 122 -6.96 -9.59 0.81
CA ALA A 122 -5.76 -10.41 0.66
C ALA A 122 -5.63 -10.92 -0.77
N ALA A 123 -4.40 -11.13 -1.24
CA ALA A 123 -4.15 -11.75 -2.53
C ALA A 123 -4.42 -13.26 -2.45
N TYR A 124 -5.27 -13.77 -3.34
CA TYR A 124 -5.69 -15.17 -3.31
C TYR A 124 -4.82 -16.03 -4.23
N THR A 125 -4.22 -17.08 -3.67
CA THR A 125 -3.60 -18.15 -4.46
C THR A 125 -4.10 -19.53 -4.02
N LYS A 126 -4.05 -20.49 -4.94
CA LYS A 126 -4.23 -21.91 -4.64
C LYS A 126 -2.91 -22.63 -4.85
N ASP A 127 -2.51 -23.45 -3.89
CA ASP A 127 -1.37 -24.34 -4.09
C ASP A 127 -1.75 -25.59 -4.90
N GLN A 128 -0.76 -26.43 -5.19
CA GLN A 128 -0.93 -27.66 -5.98
C GLN A 128 -1.84 -28.70 -5.29
N SER A 129 -2.04 -28.60 -3.97
CA SER A 129 -2.95 -29.46 -3.22
C SER A 129 -4.39 -28.93 -3.18
N GLY A 130 -4.63 -27.76 -3.78
CA GLY A 130 -5.94 -27.09 -3.78
C GLY A 130 -6.21 -26.28 -2.50
N ARG A 131 -5.23 -26.16 -1.60
CA ARG A 131 -5.35 -25.35 -0.39
C ARG A 131 -5.31 -23.87 -0.76
N MET A 132 -6.17 -23.11 -0.10
CA MET A 132 -6.28 -21.66 -0.27
C MET A 132 -5.24 -20.95 0.60
N ASN A 133 -4.49 -20.01 0.00
CA ASN A 133 -3.50 -19.20 0.68
C ASN A 133 -3.84 -17.72 0.52
N TYR A 134 -3.90 -17.01 1.63
CA TYR A 134 -4.28 -15.60 1.69
C TYR A 134 -2.99 -14.81 1.92
N ASN A 135 -2.46 -14.26 0.84
CA ASN A 135 -1.16 -13.59 0.84
C ASN A 135 -1.33 -12.09 1.04
N SER A 136 -0.25 -11.42 1.44
CA SER A 136 -0.22 -9.97 1.50
C SER A 136 -0.60 -9.34 0.15
N ILE A 137 -1.45 -8.31 0.21
CA ILE A 137 -1.85 -7.54 -0.97
C ILE A 137 -0.83 -6.45 -1.34
N LEU A 138 0.11 -6.16 -0.44
CA LEU A 138 1.15 -5.14 -0.59
C LEU A 138 1.91 -5.16 -1.94
N PRO A 139 2.34 -6.32 -2.48
CA PRO A 139 3.04 -6.36 -3.77
C PRO A 139 2.12 -6.19 -4.99
N HIS A 140 0.79 -6.12 -4.79
CA HIS A 140 -0.20 -6.15 -5.86
C HIS A 140 -1.12 -4.92 -5.83
N LEU A 141 -0.59 -3.77 -5.42
CA LEU A 141 -1.34 -2.52 -5.25
C LEU A 141 -0.77 -1.41 -6.12
N SER A 142 -1.66 -0.63 -6.73
CA SER A 142 -1.33 0.65 -7.36
C SER A 142 -2.20 1.75 -6.79
N ILE A 143 -1.64 2.95 -6.64
CA ILE A 143 -2.35 4.12 -6.12
C ILE A 143 -2.22 5.27 -7.11
N VAL A 144 -3.36 5.81 -7.53
CA VAL A 144 -3.44 6.91 -8.49
C VAL A 144 -4.35 8.01 -7.97
N LYS A 145 -3.94 9.26 -8.13
CA LYS A 145 -4.77 10.42 -7.84
C LYS A 145 -5.63 10.78 -9.05
N VAL A 146 -6.93 10.90 -8.84
CA VAL A 146 -7.89 11.39 -9.84
C VAL A 146 -8.64 12.57 -9.24
N SER A 147 -8.34 13.78 -9.72
CA SER A 147 -8.88 15.02 -9.15
C SER A 147 -8.57 15.14 -7.64
N ASN A 148 -9.59 15.08 -6.78
CA ASN A 148 -9.46 15.24 -5.32
C ASN A 148 -9.52 13.91 -4.55
N ARG A 149 -9.52 12.78 -5.26
CA ARG A 149 -9.59 11.43 -4.68
C ARG A 149 -8.41 10.57 -5.09
N TYR A 150 -8.13 9.57 -4.28
CA TYR A 150 -7.11 8.56 -4.52
C TYR A 150 -7.79 7.23 -4.77
N ILE A 151 -7.41 6.57 -5.86
CA ILE A 151 -7.90 5.25 -6.24
C ILE A 151 -6.80 4.25 -5.91
N LEU A 152 -7.13 3.25 -5.09
CA LEU A 152 -6.30 2.11 -4.78
C LEU A 152 -6.88 0.91 -5.53
N SER A 153 -6.13 0.40 -6.50
CA SER A 153 -6.51 -0.73 -7.34
C SER A 153 -5.54 -1.89 -7.17
N PHE A 154 -5.97 -3.07 -7.59
CA PHE A 154 -5.20 -4.28 -7.38
C PHE A 154 -4.77 -4.93 -8.69
N GLU A 155 -3.54 -5.42 -8.71
CA GLU A 155 -2.90 -6.01 -9.89
C GLU A 155 -2.97 -7.54 -9.91
N THR A 156 -3.33 -8.16 -8.78
CA THR A 156 -3.51 -9.61 -8.68
C THR A 156 -4.80 -10.06 -9.39
N PRO A 157 -4.80 -11.23 -10.06
CA PRO A 157 -6.00 -11.75 -10.71
C PRO A 157 -7.18 -11.98 -9.76
N LEU A 158 -6.90 -12.47 -8.54
CA LEU A 158 -7.91 -12.83 -7.54
C LEU A 158 -7.58 -12.23 -6.18
N ILE A 159 -8.64 -11.79 -5.50
CA ILE A 159 -8.61 -11.20 -4.16
C ILE A 159 -9.63 -11.89 -3.28
N VAL A 160 -9.27 -12.10 -2.02
CA VAL A 160 -10.21 -12.39 -0.94
C VAL A 160 -10.59 -11.07 -0.29
N LEU A 161 -11.87 -10.75 -0.29
CA LEU A 161 -12.45 -9.64 0.46
C LEU A 161 -12.97 -10.17 1.80
N PHE A 162 -12.76 -9.41 2.88
CA PHE A 162 -13.07 -9.79 4.26
C PHE A 162 -12.53 -11.18 4.66
N PRO A 163 -11.22 -11.43 4.49
CA PRO A 163 -10.63 -12.72 4.79
C PRO A 163 -10.93 -13.17 6.24
N MET A 164 -11.38 -14.42 6.38
CA MET A 164 -11.79 -15.07 7.65
C MET A 164 -13.03 -14.47 8.32
N GLN A 165 -13.86 -13.70 7.61
CA GLN A 165 -15.13 -13.18 8.11
C GLN A 165 -16.33 -13.88 7.45
N GLU A 166 -17.52 -13.74 8.05
CA GLU A 166 -18.74 -14.39 7.53
C GLU A 166 -19.12 -13.95 6.12
N GLN A 167 -18.77 -12.71 5.76
CA GLN A 167 -19.02 -12.07 4.46
C GLN A 167 -17.83 -12.21 3.49
N GLU A 168 -16.98 -13.22 3.69
CA GLU A 168 -15.82 -13.46 2.83
C GLU A 168 -16.25 -13.73 1.37
N GLU A 169 -15.56 -13.09 0.43
CA GLU A 169 -15.82 -13.26 -1.00
C GLU A 169 -14.52 -13.32 -1.80
N ILE A 170 -14.47 -14.18 -2.82
CA ILE A 170 -13.37 -14.22 -3.78
C ILE A 170 -13.82 -13.56 -5.08
N LEU A 171 -13.12 -12.50 -5.47
CA LEU A 171 -13.45 -11.66 -6.63
C LEU A 171 -12.24 -11.51 -7.54
N SER A 172 -12.47 -11.04 -8.77
CA SER A 172 -11.35 -10.57 -9.58
C SER A 172 -10.79 -9.29 -8.97
N GLY A 173 -9.46 -9.15 -8.94
CA GLY A 173 -8.84 -7.92 -8.44
C GLY A 173 -9.17 -6.67 -9.26
N ARG A 174 -9.67 -6.85 -10.49
CA ARG A 174 -10.13 -5.75 -11.36
C ARG A 174 -11.55 -5.28 -11.05
N ASP A 175 -12.34 -6.10 -10.37
CA ASP A 175 -13.74 -5.81 -10.06
C ASP A 175 -13.88 -4.99 -8.76
N ILE A 176 -12.78 -4.78 -8.03
CA ILE A 176 -12.78 -4.06 -6.76
C ILE A 176 -11.68 -3.01 -6.74
N PHE A 177 -12.03 -1.83 -6.22
CA PHE A 177 -11.07 -0.78 -5.92
C PHE A 177 -11.54 0.02 -4.71
N PHE A 178 -10.61 0.72 -4.07
CA PHE A 178 -10.92 1.61 -2.97
C PHE A 178 -10.71 3.05 -3.40
N THR A 179 -11.62 3.91 -2.96
CA THR A 179 -11.49 5.35 -3.11
C THR A 179 -11.21 5.94 -1.73
N PHE A 180 -10.20 6.79 -1.64
CA PHE A 180 -9.90 7.57 -0.44
C PHE A 180 -9.95 9.05 -0.75
N ASP A 181 -10.74 9.81 0.02
CA ASP A 181 -10.81 11.26 -0.06
C ASP A 181 -11.16 11.89 1.31
N LYS A 182 -11.77 13.08 1.31
CA LYS A 182 -12.18 13.78 2.54
C LYS A 182 -13.28 13.05 3.33
N ASP A 183 -14.08 12.23 2.65
CA ASP A 183 -15.22 11.51 3.22
C ASP A 183 -14.79 10.12 3.74
N GLY A 184 -13.49 9.82 3.66
CA GLY A 184 -12.87 8.61 4.19
C GLY A 184 -12.56 7.59 3.11
N LEU A 185 -12.25 6.37 3.56
CA LEU A 185 -11.96 5.23 2.70
C LEU A 185 -13.27 4.49 2.38
N GLN A 186 -13.54 4.29 1.10
CA GLN A 186 -14.75 3.63 0.60
C GLN A 186 -14.38 2.51 -0.36
N MET A 187 -14.99 1.34 -0.16
CA MET A 187 -14.89 0.22 -1.08
C MET A 187 -15.86 0.42 -2.25
N ASN A 188 -15.40 0.18 -3.47
CA ASN A 188 -16.20 0.21 -4.68
C ASN A 188 -16.08 -1.17 -5.35
N LYS A 189 -17.22 -1.83 -5.54
CA LYS A 189 -17.40 -3.14 -6.15
C LYS A 189 -18.49 -3.04 -7.21
#